data_AF-A0A8T0UPU6-F1
#
_entry.id   AF-A0A8T0UPU6-F1
#
_cell.length_a   1.000
_cell.length_b   1.000
_cell.length_c   1.000
_cell.angle_alpha   90.00
_cell.angle_beta   90.00
_cell.angle_gamma   90.00
#
_symmetry.space_group_name_H-M   'P 1'
#
loop_
_entity.id
_entity.type
_entity.pdbx_description
1 polymer ?
#
loop_
_entity_poly.entity_id
_entity_poly.type
_entity_poly.pdbx_seq_one_letter_code
_entity_poly.pdbx_strand_id
1 'polypeptide(L)'
;MPVGEVAARPGGGVGGMVLGGGAAAAAAVGGDDAVVMQLAAAEGEETAITVNCPDQAGLGCDLCRTILEFGLRITRGDVSTDGHWCFVVFWVVPRSSSIKIRWASLKNRLMSMCPSSYFIPFYHDISQPGPPKFYLLKLLLPDRKGLLHDVTHILSELELLIHRVKVSTTPDGRVVDLFFITDGMELLHTKERQEETCSTLIATLGHSISCEVLPAEGFQQGFSSLPPKIAEELFRVELADSEICSSSLSAELKRVQTATINFDNSLSPAHTLVQIICADQKGFIYDILRTMKDCNIQIFYGRFRSDKKGSVNKGCREVDLFVKQVDGKKVIDSEKQEALRSRLRSEMLHSLRVMIVSRGPDTELLVANPVELSGKGRPRVFYDATLALKALGICIFSAEIGRQAASERQWEVYRFLLDDSREFPLATSPTNRNRVVDRVRKTLMGYYN
;
A
#
# COMPACT_ATOMS: atom_id res chain seq x y z
N MET A 1 -1.19 -52.19 56.64
CA MET A 1 -1.35 -53.64 56.93
C MET A 1 -2.84 -53.93 56.91
N PRO A 2 -3.37 -54.88 56.12
CA PRO A 2 -2.72 -55.89 55.25
C PRO A 2 -2.51 -55.33 53.83
N VAL A 3 -1.46 -55.62 53.03
CA VAL A 3 -0.85 -56.86 52.44
C VAL A 3 -1.66 -57.44 51.27
N GLY A 4 -1.07 -57.34 50.06
CA GLY A 4 -1.51 -58.03 48.83
C GLY A 4 -0.91 -57.42 47.55
N GLU A 5 0.37 -57.68 47.26
CA GLU A 5 1.06 -57.40 45.99
C GLU A 5 0.58 -58.32 44.85
N VAL A 6 0.52 -57.83 43.60
CA VAL A 6 1.10 -58.51 42.42
C VAL A 6 1.55 -57.46 41.39
N ALA A 7 2.79 -57.58 40.95
CA ALA A 7 3.47 -56.73 39.96
C ALA A 7 3.18 -57.15 38.50
N ALA A 8 3.22 -56.18 37.58
CA ALA A 8 3.57 -56.42 36.17
C ALA A 8 4.33 -55.20 35.60
N ARG A 9 5.51 -55.48 35.03
CA ARG A 9 6.52 -54.53 34.51
C ARG A 9 6.00 -53.65 33.36
N PRO A 10 6.49 -52.40 33.19
CA PRO A 10 6.42 -51.72 31.90
C PRO A 10 7.67 -52.06 31.06
N GLY A 11 7.42 -52.65 29.88
CA GLY A 11 8.39 -52.68 28.78
C GLY A 11 8.47 -51.30 28.12
N GLY A 12 9.69 -50.88 27.78
CA GLY A 12 9.96 -49.57 27.20
C GLY A 12 9.53 -49.42 25.74
N GLY A 13 9.55 -48.16 25.29
CA GLY A 13 9.55 -47.83 23.87
C GLY A 13 8.96 -46.46 23.53
N VAL A 14 9.85 -45.48 23.36
CA VAL A 14 9.82 -44.39 22.35
C VAL A 14 8.56 -43.49 22.37
N GLY A 15 8.61 -42.25 22.86
CA GLY A 15 9.37 -41.16 22.25
C GLY A 15 8.54 -40.45 21.18
N GLY A 16 7.66 -39.53 21.60
CA GLY A 16 6.80 -38.75 20.70
C GLY A 16 6.17 -37.56 21.42
N MET A 17 6.93 -36.48 21.55
CA MET A 17 6.50 -35.23 22.18
C MET A 17 5.62 -34.46 21.19
N VAL A 18 4.30 -34.64 21.27
CA VAL A 18 3.33 -33.81 20.53
C VAL A 18 3.10 -32.54 21.34
N LEU A 19 3.73 -31.44 20.92
CA LEU A 19 3.44 -30.10 21.46
C LEU A 19 2.11 -29.62 20.87
N GLY A 20 1.03 -29.86 21.62
CA GLY A 20 -0.22 -29.15 21.47
C GLY A 20 -0.04 -27.68 21.87
N GLY A 21 -0.19 -26.78 20.90
CA GLY A 21 -0.36 -25.36 21.11
C GLY A 21 -1.77 -24.97 20.66
N GLY A 22 -2.66 -24.77 21.64
CA GLY A 22 -4.08 -24.50 21.41
C GLY A 22 -4.31 -23.30 20.51
N ALA A 23 -4.89 -23.56 19.35
CA ALA A 23 -5.72 -22.59 18.66
C ALA A 23 -6.97 -22.40 19.52
N ALA A 24 -7.07 -21.27 20.20
CA ALA A 24 -8.35 -20.81 20.71
C ALA A 24 -9.26 -20.62 19.49
N ALA A 25 -10.16 -21.58 19.30
CA ALA A 25 -11.27 -21.48 18.37
C ALA A 25 -12.12 -20.30 18.80
N ALA A 26 -11.90 -19.14 18.19
CA ALA A 26 -12.88 -18.07 18.19
C ALA A 26 -14.03 -18.57 17.32
N ALA A 27 -15.10 -18.97 17.99
CA ALA A 27 -16.35 -19.41 17.39
C ALA A 27 -16.76 -18.44 16.27
N ALA A 28 -17.02 -19.02 15.09
CA ALA A 28 -17.68 -18.36 14.00
C ALA A 28 -19.01 -17.79 14.52
N VAL A 29 -19.08 -16.45 14.61
CA VAL A 29 -20.35 -15.76 14.69
C VAL A 29 -20.92 -15.84 13.28
N GLY A 30 -22.02 -16.58 13.15
CA GLY A 30 -22.72 -16.83 11.90
C GLY A 30 -23.10 -15.53 11.21
N GLY A 31 -22.47 -15.30 10.07
CA GLY A 31 -22.92 -14.42 9.01
C GLY A 31 -22.39 -15.04 7.72
N ASP A 32 -23.26 -15.21 6.74
CA ASP A 32 -22.96 -15.78 5.41
C ASP A 32 -22.03 -14.88 4.57
N ASP A 33 -21.38 -13.91 5.22
CA ASP A 33 -20.54 -12.91 4.59
C ASP A 33 -19.13 -13.46 4.42
N ALA A 34 -18.65 -13.42 3.17
CA ALA A 34 -17.27 -13.75 2.82
C ALA A 34 -16.23 -12.87 3.54
N VAL A 35 -16.61 -11.71 4.07
CA VAL A 35 -15.74 -10.79 4.82
C VAL A 35 -16.34 -10.48 6.19
N VAL A 36 -15.60 -10.79 7.24
CA VAL A 36 -15.96 -10.51 8.63
C VAL A 36 -14.94 -9.57 9.26
N MET A 37 -15.41 -8.52 9.94
CA MET A 37 -14.54 -7.57 10.64
C MET A 37 -14.86 -7.57 12.14
N GLN A 38 -13.84 -7.80 12.95
CA GLN A 38 -13.90 -7.68 14.40
C GLN A 38 -13.15 -6.42 14.80
N LEU A 39 -13.90 -5.34 15.02
CA LEU A 39 -13.34 -4.03 15.36
C LEU A 39 -12.69 -4.06 16.75
N ALA A 40 -11.53 -3.40 16.87
CA ALA A 40 -10.85 -3.18 18.13
C ALA A 40 -11.78 -2.56 19.19
N ALA A 41 -11.67 -3.02 20.44
CA ALA A 41 -12.48 -2.51 21.54
C ALA A 41 -11.91 -1.20 22.11
N ALA A 42 -10.58 -1.02 22.03
CA ALA A 42 -9.88 0.17 22.50
C ALA A 42 -8.91 0.75 21.45
N GLU A 43 -8.57 2.02 21.61
CA GLU A 43 -7.59 2.71 20.76
C GLU A 43 -6.21 2.07 20.89
N GLY A 44 -5.60 1.70 19.76
CA GLY A 44 -4.30 1.02 19.70
C GLY A 44 -4.36 -0.51 19.70
N GLU A 45 -5.54 -1.10 19.88
CA GLU A 45 -5.76 -2.53 19.61
C GLU A 45 -5.92 -2.81 18.11
N GLU A 46 -5.74 -4.06 17.73
CA GLU A 46 -5.80 -4.49 16.35
C GLU A 46 -7.22 -4.91 15.97
N THR A 47 -7.74 -4.38 14.87
CA THR A 47 -8.96 -4.88 14.22
C THR A 47 -8.59 -6.11 13.40
N ALA A 48 -9.37 -7.20 13.51
CA ALA A 48 -9.19 -8.38 12.67
C ALA A 48 -10.15 -8.33 11.47
N ILE A 49 -9.60 -8.52 10.27
CA ILE A 49 -10.35 -8.65 9.02
C ILE A 49 -10.15 -10.09 8.53
N THR A 50 -11.22 -10.86 8.49
CA THR A 50 -11.24 -12.24 8.00
C THR A 50 -11.93 -12.27 6.65
N VAL A 51 -11.33 -12.93 5.67
CA VAL A 51 -11.88 -13.16 4.34
C VAL A 51 -11.90 -14.66 4.08
N ASN A 52 -13.06 -15.19 3.71
CA ASN A 52 -13.28 -16.58 3.36
C ASN A 52 -14.10 -16.63 2.07
N CYS A 53 -13.45 -16.92 0.95
CA CYS A 53 -14.07 -16.88 -0.37
C CYS A 53 -13.32 -17.80 -1.35
N PRO A 54 -13.86 -18.05 -2.56
CA PRO A 54 -13.10 -18.74 -3.60
C PRO A 54 -11.76 -18.06 -3.86
N ASP A 55 -10.76 -18.88 -4.15
CA ASP A 55 -9.43 -18.40 -4.45
C ASP A 55 -9.38 -17.79 -5.87
N GLN A 56 -8.60 -16.73 -6.00
CA GLN A 56 -8.28 -16.12 -7.27
C GLN A 56 -6.84 -15.60 -7.24
N ALA A 57 -6.13 -15.81 -8.34
CA ALA A 57 -4.78 -15.32 -8.52
C ALA A 57 -4.70 -13.81 -8.24
N GLY A 58 -3.90 -13.44 -7.24
CA GLY A 58 -3.66 -12.05 -6.87
C GLY A 58 -4.64 -11.46 -5.84
N LEU A 59 -5.65 -12.20 -5.37
CA LEU A 59 -6.62 -11.72 -4.39
C LEU A 59 -5.95 -11.13 -3.13
N GLY A 60 -4.99 -11.83 -2.54
CA GLY A 60 -4.26 -11.33 -1.36
C GLY A 60 -3.56 -9.98 -1.59
N CYS A 61 -3.05 -9.74 -2.80
CA CYS A 61 -2.46 -8.46 -3.20
C CYS A 61 -3.52 -7.35 -3.25
N ASP A 62 -4.67 -7.64 -3.86
CA ASP A 62 -5.78 -6.69 -3.98
C ASP A 62 -6.44 -6.33 -2.63
N LEU A 63 -6.59 -7.33 -1.74
CA LEU A 63 -7.03 -7.12 -0.36
C LEU A 63 -6.06 -6.20 0.39
N CYS A 64 -4.76 -6.49 0.33
CA CYS A 64 -3.74 -5.66 0.98
C CYS A 64 -3.71 -4.22 0.44
N ARG A 65 -3.83 -4.05 -0.88
CA ARG A 65 -3.90 -2.74 -1.52
C ARG A 65 -5.07 -1.92 -0.98
N THR A 66 -6.25 -2.52 -0.90
CA THR A 66 -7.46 -1.85 -0.42
C THR A 66 -7.34 -1.46 1.05
N ILE A 67 -6.82 -2.35 1.90
CA ILE A 67 -6.56 -2.03 3.32
C ILE A 67 -5.62 -0.83 3.45
N LEU A 68 -4.54 -0.79 2.66
CA LEU A 68 -3.59 0.34 2.65
C LEU A 68 -4.21 1.64 2.13
N GLU A 69 -5.15 1.55 1.19
CA GLU A 69 -5.88 2.68 0.62
C GLU A 69 -6.74 3.41 1.66
N PHE A 70 -7.36 2.65 2.57
CA PHE A 70 -8.09 3.20 3.73
C PHE A 70 -7.15 3.74 4.82
N GLY A 71 -5.82 3.73 4.61
CA GLY A 71 -4.87 4.28 5.57
C GLY A 71 -4.61 3.37 6.77
N LEU A 72 -4.96 2.09 6.67
CA LEU A 72 -4.64 1.07 7.67
C LEU A 72 -3.23 0.50 7.43
N ARG A 73 -2.61 0.02 8.50
CA ARG A 73 -1.37 -0.77 8.47
C ARG A 73 -1.70 -2.20 8.88
N ILE A 74 -1.30 -3.15 8.06
CA ILE A 74 -1.37 -4.58 8.42
C ILE A 74 -0.20 -4.88 9.37
N THR A 75 -0.51 -5.38 10.57
CA THR A 75 0.46 -5.73 11.61
C THR A 75 0.81 -7.21 11.55
N ARG A 76 -0.18 -8.07 11.31
CA ARG A 76 -0.05 -9.52 11.21
C ARG A 76 -0.99 -10.03 10.14
N GLY A 77 -0.73 -11.24 9.66
CA GLY A 77 -1.67 -11.92 8.78
C GLY A 77 -1.38 -13.40 8.65
N ASP A 78 -2.42 -14.16 8.37
CA ASP A 78 -2.36 -15.57 8.05
C ASP A 78 -3.16 -15.79 6.76
N VAL A 79 -2.59 -16.52 5.81
CA VAL A 79 -3.18 -16.83 4.50
C VAL A 79 -3.10 -18.33 4.31
N SER A 80 -4.19 -18.94 3.86
CA SER A 80 -4.26 -20.35 3.49
C SER A 80 -5.15 -20.51 2.27
N THR A 81 -4.75 -21.33 1.32
CA THR A 81 -5.59 -21.69 0.16
C THR A 81 -5.37 -23.15 -0.23
N ASP A 82 -6.42 -23.80 -0.71
CA ASP A 82 -6.35 -25.11 -1.39
C ASP A 82 -6.35 -24.98 -2.93
N GLY A 83 -6.31 -23.73 -3.44
CA GLY A 83 -6.38 -23.36 -4.85
C GLY A 83 -7.82 -23.17 -5.38
N HIS A 84 -8.83 -23.51 -4.60
CA HIS A 84 -10.25 -23.30 -4.92
C HIS A 84 -10.92 -22.34 -3.94
N TRP A 85 -10.55 -22.44 -2.66
CA TRP A 85 -11.01 -21.60 -1.57
C TRP A 85 -9.81 -21.06 -0.81
N CYS A 86 -9.93 -19.81 -0.38
CA CYS A 86 -8.93 -19.15 0.43
C CYS A 86 -9.53 -18.67 1.75
N PHE A 87 -8.67 -18.70 2.78
CA PHE A 87 -8.92 -18.15 4.09
C PHE A 87 -7.79 -17.18 4.42
N VAL A 88 -8.13 -15.92 4.64
CA VAL A 88 -7.18 -14.84 4.89
C VAL A 88 -7.61 -14.10 6.15
N VAL A 89 -6.68 -13.89 7.07
CA VAL A 89 -6.89 -13.03 8.25
C VAL A 89 -5.81 -11.98 8.27
N PHE A 90 -6.21 -10.71 8.38
CA PHE A 90 -5.30 -9.58 8.59
C PHE A 90 -5.64 -8.88 9.89
N TRP A 91 -4.62 -8.61 10.69
CA TRP A 91 -4.73 -7.70 11.84
C TRP A 91 -4.26 -6.33 11.40
N VAL A 92 -5.09 -5.32 11.64
CA VAL A 92 -4.88 -3.97 11.10
C VAL A 92 -5.05 -2.92 12.19
N VAL A 93 -4.28 -1.84 12.06
CA VAL A 93 -4.38 -0.64 12.89
C VAL A 93 -4.37 0.61 12.02
N PRO A 94 -5.08 1.70 12.39
CA PRO A 94 -4.92 2.99 11.73
C PRO A 94 -3.46 3.46 11.78
N ARG A 95 -2.97 4.06 10.69
CA ARG A 95 -1.59 4.60 10.65
C ARG A 95 -1.41 5.86 11.50
N SER A 96 -2.49 6.57 11.75
CA SER A 96 -2.55 7.77 12.58
C SER A 96 -3.92 7.79 13.23
N SER A 97 -4.00 8.25 14.47
CA SER A 97 -5.27 8.48 15.17
C SER A 97 -6.15 9.52 14.47
N SER A 98 -5.56 10.35 13.61
CA SER A 98 -6.29 11.36 12.82
C SER A 98 -7.12 10.78 11.66
N ILE A 99 -6.87 9.54 11.24
CA ILE A 99 -7.54 8.95 10.08
C ILE A 99 -8.89 8.38 10.50
N LYS A 100 -9.98 8.88 9.91
CA LYS A 100 -11.32 8.30 10.09
C LYS A 100 -11.57 7.21 9.06
N ILE A 101 -11.78 5.99 9.54
CA ILE A 101 -12.01 4.82 8.69
C ILE A 101 -13.50 4.57 8.49
N ARG A 102 -13.97 4.58 7.24
CA ARG A 102 -15.33 4.15 6.86
C ARG A 102 -15.39 2.62 6.77
N TRP A 103 -15.45 1.94 7.93
CA TRP A 103 -15.39 0.46 8.01
C TRP A 103 -16.42 -0.26 7.14
N ALA A 104 -17.64 0.27 7.03
CA ALA A 104 -18.68 -0.29 6.16
C ALA A 104 -18.27 -0.25 4.67
N SER A 105 -17.68 0.86 4.23
CA SER A 105 -17.16 0.99 2.86
C SER A 105 -15.99 0.05 2.61
N LEU A 106 -15.05 -0.05 3.55
CA LEU A 106 -13.95 -1.01 3.47
C LEU A 106 -14.49 -2.44 3.32
N LYS A 107 -15.49 -2.83 4.14
CA LYS A 107 -16.11 -4.15 4.06
C LYS A 107 -16.71 -4.40 2.67
N ASN A 108 -17.49 -3.45 2.15
CA ASN A 108 -18.12 -3.57 0.83
C ASN A 108 -17.07 -3.68 -0.29
N ARG A 109 -15.97 -2.93 -0.21
CA ARG A 109 -14.88 -2.98 -1.19
C ARG A 109 -14.08 -4.28 -1.12
N LEU A 110 -13.88 -4.86 0.06
CA LEU A 110 -13.25 -6.17 0.18
C LEU A 110 -14.19 -7.27 -0.33
N MET A 111 -15.49 -7.19 -0.02
CA MET A 111 -16.51 -8.12 -0.52
C MET A 111 -16.59 -8.12 -2.05
N SER A 112 -16.53 -6.96 -2.71
CA SER A 112 -16.60 -6.86 -4.16
C SER A 112 -15.37 -7.43 -4.89
N MET A 113 -14.28 -7.71 -4.16
CA MET A 113 -13.08 -8.37 -4.68
C MET A 113 -13.13 -9.88 -4.53
N CYS A 114 -13.95 -10.39 -3.62
CA CYS A 114 -14.15 -11.82 -3.45
C CYS A 114 -14.82 -12.38 -4.71
N PRO A 115 -14.25 -13.42 -5.34
CA PRO A 115 -14.94 -14.10 -6.43
C PRO A 115 -16.25 -14.68 -5.91
N SER A 116 -17.34 -14.50 -6.64
CA SER A 116 -18.63 -15.07 -6.26
C SER A 116 -18.63 -16.58 -6.52
N SER A 117 -18.86 -17.40 -5.49
CA SER A 117 -19.12 -18.85 -5.66
C SER A 117 -20.50 -19.14 -6.25
N TYR A 118 -21.41 -18.15 -6.23
CA TYR A 118 -22.80 -18.27 -6.61
C TYR A 118 -23.21 -17.06 -7.46
N PHE A 119 -23.80 -17.33 -8.63
CA PHE A 119 -24.56 -16.36 -9.41
C PHE A 119 -25.81 -16.00 -8.58
N ILE A 120 -25.71 -15.02 -7.67
CA ILE A 120 -26.83 -14.53 -6.87
C ILE A 120 -27.54 -13.43 -7.68
N PRO A 121 -28.80 -13.61 -8.12
CA PRO A 121 -29.50 -12.64 -8.98
C PRO A 121 -29.93 -11.34 -8.27
N PHE A 122 -29.57 -11.16 -6.99
CA PHE A 122 -30.07 -10.08 -6.13
C PHE A 122 -29.03 -9.02 -5.78
N TYR A 123 -27.76 -9.21 -6.15
CA TYR A 123 -26.87 -8.07 -6.27
C TYR A 123 -27.19 -7.40 -7.59
N HIS A 124 -27.55 -6.12 -7.54
CA HIS A 124 -27.63 -5.27 -8.73
C HIS A 124 -26.40 -5.61 -9.57
N ASP A 125 -26.67 -6.05 -10.81
CA ASP A 125 -25.67 -6.29 -11.83
C ASP A 125 -24.72 -5.10 -11.80
N ILE A 126 -23.54 -5.27 -11.17
CA ILE A 126 -22.47 -4.29 -11.26
C ILE A 126 -22.00 -4.51 -12.69
N SER A 127 -22.75 -3.87 -13.60
CA SER A 127 -22.42 -3.73 -15.00
C SER A 127 -20.93 -3.48 -15.05
N GLN A 128 -20.24 -4.20 -15.94
CA GLN A 128 -18.82 -4.00 -16.20
C GLN A 128 -18.49 -2.51 -16.06
N PRO A 129 -17.55 -2.12 -15.17
CA PRO A 129 -17.37 -0.72 -14.82
C PRO A 129 -17.19 0.06 -16.12
N GLY A 130 -18.12 0.98 -16.35
CA GLY A 130 -18.04 1.87 -17.50
C GLY A 130 -16.72 2.64 -17.46
N PRO A 131 -16.36 3.34 -18.55
CA PRO A 131 -15.16 4.18 -18.53
C PRO A 131 -15.20 5.11 -17.30
N PRO A 132 -14.07 5.28 -16.59
CA PRO A 132 -14.03 6.03 -15.35
C PRO A 132 -14.56 7.45 -15.58
N LYS A 133 -15.54 7.84 -14.76
CA LYS A 133 -16.14 9.18 -14.81
C LYS A 133 -15.25 10.15 -14.03
N PHE A 134 -14.66 11.09 -14.74
CA PHE A 134 -13.87 12.15 -14.14
C PHE A 134 -14.76 13.33 -13.76
N TYR A 135 -14.40 13.95 -12.64
CA TYR A 135 -15.05 15.15 -12.12
C TYR A 135 -14.00 16.23 -11.86
N LEU A 136 -14.38 17.47 -12.08
CA LEU A 136 -13.62 18.64 -11.70
C LEU A 136 -14.21 19.18 -10.38
N LEU A 137 -13.45 19.03 -9.31
CA LEU A 137 -13.71 19.72 -8.04
C LEU A 137 -12.95 21.05 -8.05
N LYS A 138 -13.69 22.14 -8.01
CA LYS A 138 -13.17 23.51 -7.95
C LYS A 138 -13.33 24.04 -6.54
N LEU A 139 -12.22 24.50 -5.97
CA LEU A 139 -12.17 25.05 -4.62
C LEU A 139 -11.60 26.46 -4.67
N LEU A 140 -12.33 27.42 -4.10
CA LEU A 140 -11.89 28.80 -3.93
C LEU A 140 -11.71 29.08 -2.45
N LEU A 141 -10.48 29.38 -2.04
CA LEU A 141 -10.12 29.53 -0.63
C LEU A 141 -8.91 30.44 -0.43
N PRO A 142 -8.75 31.06 0.75
CA PRO A 142 -7.54 31.80 1.09
C PRO A 142 -6.31 30.88 1.10
N ASP A 143 -5.19 31.36 0.56
CA ASP A 143 -3.96 30.58 0.53
C ASP A 143 -3.39 30.34 1.93
N ARG A 144 -2.84 29.14 2.15
CA ARG A 144 -1.99 28.85 3.32
C ARG A 144 -1.04 27.68 3.02
N LYS A 145 0.16 27.72 3.62
CA LYS A 145 1.13 26.62 3.53
C LYS A 145 0.49 25.29 3.98
N GLY A 146 0.59 24.27 3.14
CA GLY A 146 0.07 22.93 3.42
C GLY A 146 -1.41 22.70 3.10
N LEU A 147 -2.10 23.69 2.53
CA LEU A 147 -3.52 23.59 2.19
C LEU A 147 -3.85 22.41 1.26
N LEU A 148 -3.01 22.18 0.24
CA LEU A 148 -3.21 21.06 -0.69
C LEU A 148 -3.25 19.71 0.04
N HIS A 149 -2.42 19.52 1.07
CA HIS A 149 -2.45 18.30 1.86
C HIS A 149 -3.73 18.20 2.70
N ASP A 150 -4.22 19.31 3.28
CA ASP A 150 -5.48 19.31 4.03
C ASP A 150 -6.66 18.90 3.17
N VAL A 151 -6.74 19.44 1.94
CA VAL A 151 -7.76 19.04 0.96
C VAL A 151 -7.57 17.56 0.59
N THR A 152 -6.34 17.14 0.27
CA THR A 152 -6.02 15.74 -0.05
C THR A 152 -6.41 14.78 1.08
N HIS A 153 -6.29 15.20 2.34
CA HIS A 153 -6.71 14.43 3.50
C HIS A 153 -8.21 14.18 3.48
N ILE A 154 -9.00 15.24 3.30
CA ILE A 154 -10.46 15.16 3.25
C ILE A 154 -10.91 14.31 2.07
N LEU A 155 -10.34 14.53 0.87
CA LEU A 155 -10.65 13.73 -0.32
C LEU A 155 -10.31 12.24 -0.10
N SER A 156 -9.20 11.93 0.58
CA SER A 156 -8.85 10.56 0.95
C SER A 156 -9.85 9.92 1.91
N GLU A 157 -10.42 10.66 2.88
CA GLU A 157 -11.46 10.16 3.79
C GLU A 157 -12.81 9.95 3.09
N LEU A 158 -13.05 10.73 2.04
CA LEU A 158 -14.21 10.59 1.17
C LEU A 158 -13.99 9.54 0.07
N GLU A 159 -12.84 8.86 0.00
CA GLU A 159 -12.51 7.90 -1.07
C GLU A 159 -12.53 8.51 -2.49
N LEU A 160 -12.21 9.80 -2.59
CA LEU A 160 -12.04 10.52 -3.86
C LEU A 160 -10.57 10.48 -4.26
N LEU A 161 -10.30 9.91 -5.44
CA LEU A 161 -8.96 9.76 -5.98
C LEU A 161 -8.60 10.96 -6.85
N ILE A 162 -7.46 11.59 -6.57
CA ILE A 162 -6.94 12.71 -7.35
C ILE A 162 -6.12 12.17 -8.53
N HIS A 163 -6.31 12.75 -9.71
CA HIS A 163 -5.51 12.46 -10.92
C HIS A 163 -4.64 13.65 -11.34
N ARG A 164 -5.16 14.87 -11.14
CA ARG A 164 -4.46 16.11 -11.46
C ARG A 164 -4.92 17.23 -10.56
N VAL A 165 -3.99 18.10 -10.18
CA VAL A 165 -4.25 19.33 -9.44
C VAL A 165 -3.57 20.49 -10.14
N LYS A 166 -4.30 21.58 -10.32
CA LYS A 166 -3.73 22.89 -10.67
C LYS A 166 -4.08 23.88 -9.59
N VAL A 167 -3.06 24.47 -8.98
CA VAL A 167 -3.19 25.55 -8.01
C VAL A 167 -2.93 26.84 -8.77
N SER A 168 -3.85 27.79 -8.66
CA SER A 168 -3.71 29.11 -9.28
C SER A 168 -4.13 30.20 -8.32
N THR A 169 -3.32 31.25 -8.19
CA THR A 169 -3.65 32.41 -7.36
C THR A 169 -4.35 33.45 -8.21
N THR A 170 -5.52 33.92 -7.77
CA THR A 170 -6.26 34.99 -8.42
C THR A 170 -5.70 36.37 -8.02
N PRO A 171 -5.92 37.43 -8.83
CA PRO A 171 -5.38 38.77 -8.54
C PRO A 171 -5.83 39.39 -7.21
N ASP A 172 -6.93 38.90 -6.64
CA ASP A 172 -7.48 39.28 -5.33
C ASP A 172 -6.82 38.53 -4.16
N GLY A 173 -5.80 37.70 -4.42
CA GLY A 173 -5.04 36.94 -3.41
C GLY A 173 -5.71 35.65 -2.94
N ARG A 174 -6.84 35.25 -3.55
CA ARG A 174 -7.44 33.93 -3.31
C ARG A 174 -6.75 32.86 -4.16
N VAL A 175 -6.89 31.61 -3.75
CA VAL A 175 -6.41 30.46 -4.51
C VAL A 175 -7.61 29.73 -5.09
N VAL A 176 -7.52 29.45 -6.39
CA VAL A 176 -8.40 28.56 -7.13
C VAL A 176 -7.64 27.26 -7.34
N ASP A 177 -8.06 26.24 -6.61
CA ASP A 177 -7.58 24.87 -6.78
C ASP A 177 -8.55 24.08 -7.64
N LEU A 178 -8.02 23.48 -8.69
CA LEU A 178 -8.75 22.64 -9.63
C LEU A 178 -8.27 21.21 -9.50
N PHE A 179 -9.11 20.34 -8.93
CA PHE A 179 -8.85 18.91 -8.74
C PHE A 179 -9.62 18.10 -9.76
N PHE A 180 -8.91 17.35 -10.60
CA PHE A 180 -9.51 16.31 -11.42
C PHE A 180 -9.52 15.01 -10.62
N ILE A 181 -10.71 14.51 -10.31
CA ILE A 181 -10.94 13.41 -9.39
C ILE A 181 -11.83 12.31 -9.97
N THR A 182 -11.75 11.11 -9.41
CA THR A 182 -12.71 10.01 -9.59
C THR A 182 -13.22 9.55 -8.23
N ASP A 183 -14.45 9.05 -8.17
CA ASP A 183 -15.04 8.55 -6.93
C ASP A 183 -14.85 7.03 -6.80
N GLY A 184 -14.19 6.59 -5.74
CA GLY A 184 -13.99 5.16 -5.45
C GLY A 184 -15.28 4.42 -5.14
N MET A 185 -16.35 5.14 -4.78
CA MET A 185 -17.70 4.59 -4.59
C MET A 185 -18.55 4.66 -5.86
N GLU A 186 -18.07 5.34 -6.91
CA GLU A 186 -18.81 5.61 -8.16
C GLU A 186 -20.15 6.35 -7.99
N LEU A 187 -20.36 7.06 -6.86
CA LEU A 187 -21.61 7.75 -6.52
C LEU A 187 -21.60 9.26 -6.79
N LEU A 188 -20.46 9.84 -7.19
CA LEU A 188 -20.31 11.30 -7.39
C LEU A 188 -21.13 11.86 -8.56
N HIS A 189 -21.80 10.99 -9.33
CA HIS A 189 -22.84 11.40 -10.29
C HIS A 189 -24.15 11.85 -9.60
N THR A 190 -24.35 11.49 -8.33
CA THR A 190 -25.54 11.87 -7.55
C THR A 190 -25.33 13.21 -6.86
N LYS A 191 -26.41 13.99 -6.70
CA LYS A 191 -26.36 15.29 -6.00
C LYS A 191 -26.02 15.13 -4.51
N GLU A 192 -26.58 14.11 -3.86
CA GLU A 192 -26.33 13.80 -2.45
C GLU A 192 -24.83 13.62 -2.17
N ARG A 193 -24.13 12.86 -3.02
CA ARG A 193 -22.68 12.64 -2.88
C ARG A 193 -21.86 13.92 -3.11
N GLN A 194 -22.28 14.76 -4.05
CA GLN A 194 -21.63 16.06 -4.30
C GLN A 194 -21.84 17.03 -3.13
N GLU A 195 -23.05 17.08 -2.59
CA GLU A 195 -23.42 17.90 -1.42
C GLU A 195 -22.69 17.43 -0.16
N GLU A 196 -22.59 16.11 0.08
CA GLU A 196 -21.78 15.53 1.16
C GLU A 196 -20.31 15.97 1.03
N THR A 197 -19.75 15.85 -0.18
CA THR A 197 -18.36 16.20 -0.48
C THR A 197 -18.08 17.68 -0.19
N CYS A 198 -18.90 18.58 -0.75
CA CYS A 198 -18.72 20.01 -0.54
C CYS A 198 -18.99 20.44 0.90
N SER A 199 -20.01 19.88 1.55
CA SER A 199 -20.32 20.18 2.96
C SER A 199 -19.17 19.76 3.88
N THR A 200 -18.56 18.60 3.63
CA THR A 200 -17.41 18.12 4.41
C THR A 200 -16.19 19.02 4.23
N LEU A 201 -15.90 19.44 3.00
CA LEU A 201 -14.80 20.36 2.70
C LEU A 201 -15.01 21.73 3.38
N ILE A 202 -16.20 22.31 3.27
CA ILE A 202 -16.54 23.60 3.89
C ILE A 202 -16.49 23.51 5.42
N ALA A 203 -17.03 22.44 6.00
CA ALA A 203 -17.02 22.25 7.45
C ALA A 203 -15.60 22.12 8.03
N THR A 204 -14.68 21.50 7.28
CA THR A 204 -13.32 21.23 7.78
C THR A 204 -12.35 22.37 7.49
N LEU A 205 -12.49 23.04 6.35
CA LEU A 205 -11.55 24.08 5.90
C LEU A 205 -12.02 25.50 6.24
N GLY A 206 -13.32 25.72 6.51
CA GLY A 206 -13.91 26.98 6.97
C GLY A 206 -14.99 27.57 6.04
N HIS A 207 -15.77 28.53 6.55
CA HIS A 207 -16.95 29.09 5.86
C HIS A 207 -16.64 30.03 4.68
N SER A 208 -15.39 30.45 4.48
CA SER A 208 -14.98 31.35 3.40
C SER A 208 -14.65 30.63 2.10
N ILE A 209 -15.17 29.41 1.92
CA ILE A 209 -14.78 28.50 0.84
C ILE A 209 -15.96 28.29 -0.10
N SER A 210 -15.69 28.39 -1.39
CA SER A 210 -16.63 27.96 -2.42
C SER A 210 -16.16 26.62 -2.98
N CYS A 211 -17.09 25.67 -3.06
CA CYS A 211 -16.88 24.32 -3.56
C CYS A 211 -17.89 24.03 -4.66
N GLU A 212 -17.40 23.55 -5.79
CA GLU A 212 -18.22 23.20 -6.95
C GLU A 212 -17.69 21.89 -7.56
N VAL A 213 -18.58 20.95 -7.86
CA VAL A 213 -18.25 19.69 -8.54
C VAL A 213 -18.92 19.69 -9.90
N LEU A 214 -18.11 19.51 -10.95
CA LEU A 214 -18.57 19.49 -12.34
C LEU A 214 -18.16 18.17 -13.00
N PRO A 215 -18.98 17.58 -13.88
CA PRO A 215 -18.53 16.51 -14.76
C PRO A 215 -17.36 17.00 -15.63
N ALA A 216 -16.29 16.21 -15.74
CA ALA A 216 -15.14 16.53 -16.58
C ALA A 216 -15.14 15.66 -17.84
N GLU A 217 -16.16 15.85 -18.68
CA GLU A 217 -16.32 15.13 -19.94
C GLU A 217 -15.13 15.43 -20.88
N GLY A 218 -14.48 14.38 -21.38
CA GLY A 218 -13.33 14.52 -22.26
C GLY A 218 -12.01 14.83 -21.54
N PHE A 219 -11.95 14.78 -20.20
CA PHE A 219 -10.65 14.76 -19.51
C PHE A 219 -9.87 13.52 -19.94
N GLN A 220 -8.87 13.74 -20.80
CA GLN A 220 -7.84 12.76 -21.03
C GLN A 220 -6.78 12.95 -19.95
N GLN A 221 -6.29 11.83 -19.41
CA GLN A 221 -5.14 11.82 -18.52
C GLN A 221 -3.89 12.23 -19.33
N GLY A 222 -3.78 13.53 -19.62
CA GLY A 222 -2.69 14.13 -20.37
C GLY A 222 -1.46 14.13 -19.48
N PHE A 223 -0.57 13.18 -19.71
CA PHE A 223 0.73 13.11 -19.05
C PHE A 223 1.79 13.53 -20.06
N SER A 224 2.51 14.63 -19.77
CA SER A 224 3.67 14.96 -20.60
C SER A 224 4.77 13.91 -20.34
N SER A 225 5.27 13.28 -21.40
CA SER A 225 6.31 12.27 -21.29
C SER A 225 7.55 12.85 -20.60
N LEU A 226 8.16 12.06 -19.72
CA LEU A 226 9.42 12.46 -19.10
C LEU A 226 10.52 12.53 -20.16
N PRO A 227 11.44 13.52 -20.08
CA PRO A 227 12.63 13.54 -20.92
C PRO A 227 13.41 12.22 -20.79
N PRO A 228 13.98 11.66 -21.88
CA PRO A 228 14.57 10.31 -21.87
C PRO A 228 15.62 10.10 -20.77
N LYS A 229 16.53 11.06 -20.57
CA LYS A 229 17.55 11.00 -19.52
C LYS A 229 16.97 10.92 -18.11
N ILE A 230 15.90 11.68 -17.84
CA ILE A 230 15.20 11.66 -16.55
C ILE A 230 14.47 10.33 -16.37
N ALA A 231 13.85 9.82 -17.43
CA ALA A 231 13.19 8.51 -17.41
C ALA A 231 14.20 7.37 -17.16
N GLU A 232 15.34 7.36 -17.84
CA GLU A 232 16.39 6.37 -17.64
C GLU A 232 16.93 6.35 -16.20
N GLU A 233 17.10 7.53 -15.59
CA GLU A 233 17.55 7.66 -14.20
C GLU A 233 16.45 7.21 -13.23
N LEU A 234 15.21 7.69 -13.40
CA LEU A 234 14.07 7.34 -12.54
C LEU A 234 13.75 5.84 -12.62
N PHE A 235 13.87 5.24 -13.81
CA PHE A 235 13.54 3.84 -14.06
C PHE A 235 14.73 2.88 -13.97
N ARG A 236 15.93 3.36 -13.63
CA ARG A 236 17.10 2.50 -13.39
C ARG A 236 16.85 1.52 -12.23
N VAL A 237 17.05 0.23 -12.47
CA VAL A 237 17.04 -0.79 -11.43
C VAL A 237 18.41 -0.77 -10.75
N GLU A 238 18.50 -0.29 -9.51
CA GLU A 238 19.73 -0.34 -8.72
C GLU A 238 19.98 -1.80 -8.30
N LEU A 239 20.63 -2.58 -9.18
CA LEU A 239 21.08 -3.95 -8.90
C LEU A 239 22.55 -4.00 -8.47
N ALA A 240 23.18 -2.88 -8.11
CA ALA A 240 24.58 -2.85 -7.74
C ALA A 240 24.77 -2.39 -6.29
N ASP A 241 25.38 -3.26 -5.48
CA ASP A 241 26.03 -2.94 -4.20
C ASP A 241 27.25 -1.98 -4.38
N SER A 242 27.31 -1.21 -5.46
CA SER A 242 28.40 -0.27 -5.71
C SER A 242 27.90 0.98 -6.43
N GLU A 243 28.17 2.12 -5.79
CA GLU A 243 28.40 3.43 -6.41
C GLU A 243 27.24 3.95 -7.26
N ILE A 244 26.29 4.68 -6.66
CA ILE A 244 26.15 6.14 -6.77
C ILE A 244 25.21 6.60 -5.62
N CYS A 245 25.58 7.67 -4.91
CA CYS A 245 24.99 8.21 -3.66
C CYS A 245 25.43 7.56 -2.33
N SER A 246 26.75 7.42 -2.16
CA SER A 246 27.43 7.03 -0.92
C SER A 246 27.47 8.09 0.20
N SER A 247 26.73 9.21 0.14
CA SER A 247 26.94 10.30 1.11
C SER A 247 25.80 10.64 2.08
N SER A 248 24.65 9.94 2.10
CA SER A 248 23.71 10.06 3.25
C SER A 248 22.63 8.97 3.34
N LEU A 249 22.96 7.69 3.16
CA LEU A 249 21.99 6.63 3.45
C LEU A 249 21.67 6.63 4.95
N SER A 250 20.41 6.90 5.30
CA SER A 250 19.94 6.84 6.70
C SER A 250 20.17 5.43 7.26
N ALA A 251 20.42 5.32 8.57
CA ALA A 251 20.65 4.04 9.24
C ALA A 251 19.50 3.02 9.01
N GLU A 252 18.28 3.51 8.80
CA GLU A 252 17.10 2.72 8.41
C GLU A 252 17.29 1.99 7.06
N LEU A 253 17.80 2.70 6.04
CA LEU A 253 18.03 2.12 4.70
C LEU A 253 19.09 1.03 4.74
N LYS A 254 20.09 1.17 5.61
CA LYS A 254 21.08 0.12 5.88
C LYS A 254 20.45 -1.12 6.54
N ARG A 255 19.41 -0.97 7.37
CA ARG A 255 18.67 -2.13 7.91
C ARG A 255 17.81 -2.81 6.84
N VAL A 256 17.17 -2.04 5.94
CA VAL A 256 16.40 -2.63 4.84
C VAL A 256 17.33 -3.40 3.88
N GLN A 257 18.56 -2.92 3.66
CA GLN A 257 19.59 -3.65 2.89
C GLN A 257 19.91 -5.04 3.45
N THR A 258 19.67 -5.28 4.74
CA THR A 258 19.91 -6.60 5.37
C THR A 258 18.77 -7.60 5.18
N ALA A 259 17.82 -7.34 4.27
CA ALA A 259 16.73 -8.26 3.98
C ALA A 259 17.26 -9.67 3.64
N THR A 260 16.92 -10.63 4.51
CA THR A 260 17.34 -12.03 4.40
C THR A 260 16.21 -12.82 3.77
N ILE A 261 16.50 -13.52 2.66
CA ILE A 261 15.53 -14.33 1.93
C ILE A 261 16.11 -15.73 1.75
N ASN A 262 15.52 -16.68 2.46
CA ASN A 262 15.93 -18.08 2.47
C ASN A 262 14.88 -18.94 1.79
N PHE A 263 15.33 -20.00 1.12
CA PHE A 263 14.48 -20.98 0.47
C PHE A 263 14.75 -22.33 1.11
N ASP A 264 13.69 -23.01 1.52
CA ASP A 264 13.76 -24.35 2.05
C ASP A 264 12.80 -25.29 1.30
N ASN A 265 13.36 -26.41 0.85
CA ASN A 265 12.64 -27.45 0.14
C ASN A 265 12.55 -28.76 0.97
N SER A 266 12.90 -28.74 2.26
CA SER A 266 12.87 -29.92 3.12
C SER A 266 11.60 -30.00 3.98
N LEU A 267 11.09 -28.87 4.48
CA LEU A 267 9.94 -28.83 5.40
C LEU A 267 8.59 -29.23 4.81
N SER A 268 8.44 -29.21 3.47
CA SER A 268 7.22 -29.67 2.81
C SER A 268 7.56 -30.54 1.59
N PRO A 269 6.92 -31.71 1.42
CA PRO A 269 7.12 -32.51 0.22
C PRO A 269 6.59 -31.82 -1.04
N ALA A 270 5.60 -30.93 -0.90
CA ALA A 270 4.87 -30.34 -2.02
C ALA A 270 5.17 -28.85 -2.29
N HIS A 271 5.73 -28.12 -1.33
CA HIS A 271 5.92 -26.66 -1.43
C HIS A 271 7.37 -26.26 -1.13
N THR A 272 7.78 -25.11 -1.65
CA THR A 272 9.01 -24.42 -1.23
C THR A 272 8.64 -23.41 -0.17
N LEU A 273 9.31 -23.45 0.98
CA LEU A 273 9.21 -22.40 1.99
C LEU A 273 10.13 -21.25 1.59
N VAL A 274 9.59 -20.03 1.52
CA VAL A 274 10.33 -18.79 1.37
C VAL A 274 10.22 -18.01 2.68
N GLN A 275 11.36 -17.83 3.36
CA GLN A 275 11.43 -17.09 4.61
C GLN A 275 12.05 -15.73 4.35
N ILE A 276 11.35 -14.67 4.73
CA ILE A 276 11.75 -13.29 4.50
C ILE A 276 11.83 -12.58 5.84
N ILE A 277 13.00 -12.04 6.15
CA ILE A 277 13.22 -11.16 7.31
C ILE A 277 13.65 -9.80 6.78
N CYS A 278 12.87 -8.76 7.09
CA CYS A 278 13.12 -7.41 6.58
C CYS A 278 12.68 -6.34 7.59
N ALA A 279 13.11 -5.09 7.38
CA ALA A 279 12.64 -3.96 8.18
C ALA A 279 11.13 -3.74 8.03
N ASP A 280 10.45 -3.36 9.11
CA ASP A 280 9.03 -2.99 9.08
C ASP A 280 8.85 -1.69 8.29
N GLN A 281 8.33 -1.80 7.07
CA GLN A 281 8.00 -0.67 6.23
C GLN A 281 6.51 -0.64 5.88
N LYS A 282 5.99 0.56 5.64
CA LYS A 282 4.64 0.74 5.12
C LYS A 282 4.50 -0.12 3.86
N GLY A 283 3.39 -0.85 3.75
CA GLY A 283 3.05 -1.59 2.54
C GLY A 283 3.86 -2.86 2.27
N PHE A 284 4.76 -3.29 3.16
CA PHE A 284 5.67 -4.40 2.83
C PHE A 284 4.95 -5.72 2.46
N ILE A 285 3.83 -6.08 3.11
CA ILE A 285 3.04 -7.28 2.74
C ILE A 285 2.53 -7.14 1.31
N TYR A 286 2.00 -5.98 0.97
CA TYR A 286 1.55 -5.68 -0.40
C TYR A 286 2.71 -5.80 -1.40
N ASP A 287 3.87 -5.22 -1.08
CA ASP A 287 5.03 -5.26 -1.97
C ASP A 287 5.53 -6.71 -2.20
N ILE A 288 5.53 -7.56 -1.17
CA ILE A 288 5.86 -9.00 -1.26
C ILE A 288 4.82 -9.74 -2.10
N LEU A 289 3.53 -9.60 -1.77
CA LEU A 289 2.44 -10.30 -2.47
C LEU A 289 2.35 -9.88 -3.94
N ARG A 290 2.54 -8.60 -4.24
CA ARG A 290 2.65 -8.10 -5.61
C ARG A 290 3.84 -8.73 -6.33
N THR A 291 5.00 -8.76 -5.69
CA THR A 291 6.19 -9.34 -6.32
C THR A 291 6.02 -10.82 -6.62
N MET A 292 5.40 -11.58 -5.71
CA MET A 292 5.06 -12.99 -5.93
C MET A 292 4.08 -13.15 -7.10
N LYS A 293 3.03 -12.31 -7.16
CA LYS A 293 2.07 -12.24 -8.27
C LYS A 293 2.77 -11.95 -9.61
N ASP A 294 3.63 -10.93 -9.66
CA ASP A 294 4.37 -10.53 -10.87
C ASP A 294 5.35 -11.62 -11.35
N CYS A 295 5.86 -12.45 -10.43
CA CYS A 295 6.75 -13.58 -10.75
C CYS A 295 5.96 -14.88 -11.04
N ASN A 296 4.63 -14.83 -11.06
CA ASN A 296 3.75 -15.98 -11.20
C ASN A 296 4.01 -17.09 -10.15
N ILE A 297 4.31 -16.70 -8.92
CA ILE A 297 4.50 -17.60 -7.78
C ILE A 297 3.21 -17.64 -6.97
N GLN A 298 2.63 -18.83 -6.83
CA GLN A 298 1.41 -19.05 -6.06
C GLN A 298 1.73 -19.32 -4.59
N ILE A 299 1.03 -18.64 -3.69
CA ILE A 299 1.18 -18.79 -2.24
C ILE A 299 0.04 -19.66 -1.74
N PHE A 300 0.37 -20.79 -1.11
CA PHE A 300 -0.60 -21.73 -0.54
C PHE A 300 -0.80 -21.51 0.95
N TYR A 301 0.27 -21.16 1.66
CA TYR A 301 0.23 -20.75 3.05
C TYR A 301 1.13 -19.55 3.25
N GLY A 302 0.69 -18.57 4.02
CA GLY A 302 1.47 -17.39 4.36
C GLY A 302 1.27 -17.00 5.81
N ARG A 303 2.35 -16.66 6.50
CA ARG A 303 2.31 -16.15 7.86
C ARG A 303 3.16 -14.90 7.98
N PHE A 304 2.54 -13.80 8.38
CA PHE A 304 3.16 -12.49 8.53
C PHE A 304 3.20 -12.14 10.02
N ARG A 305 4.40 -12.07 10.59
CA ARG A 305 4.62 -11.76 12.00
C ARG A 305 5.27 -10.38 12.13
N SER A 306 4.71 -9.56 12.99
CA SER A 306 5.41 -8.40 13.54
C SER A 306 6.11 -8.81 14.83
N ASP A 307 7.29 -8.23 15.05
CA ASP A 307 7.99 -8.40 16.31
C ASP A 307 7.15 -7.89 17.50
N LYS A 308 7.24 -8.59 18.64
CA LYS A 308 6.64 -8.18 19.91
C LYS A 308 7.66 -7.35 20.69
N LYS A 309 7.20 -6.38 21.49
CA LYS A 309 8.07 -5.58 22.38
C LYS A 309 8.97 -6.52 23.21
N GLY A 310 10.27 -6.52 22.94
CA GLY A 310 11.28 -7.26 23.72
C GLY A 310 12.19 -8.23 22.95
N SER A 311 12.04 -8.40 21.63
CA SER A 311 12.92 -9.28 20.84
C SER A 311 14.25 -8.62 20.45
N VAL A 312 15.22 -9.48 20.14
CA VAL A 312 16.56 -9.13 19.66
C VAL A 312 16.51 -8.41 18.30
N ASN A 313 15.47 -8.63 17.49
CA ASN A 313 15.29 -8.06 16.16
C ASN A 313 14.24 -6.93 16.11
N LYS A 314 14.35 -5.97 17.03
CA LYS A 314 13.42 -4.84 17.12
C LYS A 314 13.34 -4.07 15.80
N GLY A 315 12.14 -4.03 15.21
CA GLY A 315 11.87 -3.32 13.95
C GLY A 315 12.00 -4.17 12.68
N CYS A 316 12.20 -5.48 12.81
CA CYS A 316 12.11 -6.43 11.69
C CYS A 316 10.78 -7.19 11.71
N ARG A 317 10.34 -7.64 10.54
CA ARG A 317 9.21 -8.54 10.34
C ARG A 317 9.67 -9.85 9.73
N GLU A 318 9.04 -10.92 10.16
CA GLU A 318 9.26 -12.27 9.68
C GLU A 318 8.05 -12.69 8.85
N VAL A 319 8.32 -13.22 7.65
CA VAL A 319 7.30 -13.73 6.74
C VAL A 319 7.70 -15.12 6.29
N ASP A 320 6.82 -16.09 6.49
CA ASP A 320 6.96 -17.45 6.01
C ASP A 320 5.90 -17.70 4.93
N LEU A 321 6.32 -18.04 3.70
CA LEU A 321 5.43 -18.34 2.58
C LEU A 321 5.71 -19.74 2.03
N PHE A 322 4.71 -20.61 1.99
CA PHE A 322 4.79 -21.87 1.25
C PHE A 322 4.24 -21.64 -0.15
N VAL A 323 5.12 -21.82 -1.14
CA VAL A 323 4.85 -21.43 -2.51
C VAL A 323 5.05 -22.57 -3.51
N LYS A 324 4.41 -22.41 -4.68
CA LYS A 324 4.62 -23.22 -5.88
C LYS A 324 4.76 -22.31 -7.10
N GLN A 325 5.43 -22.82 -8.12
CA GLN A 325 5.42 -22.24 -9.45
C GLN A 325 4.06 -22.52 -10.14
N VAL A 326 3.79 -21.82 -11.24
CA VAL A 326 2.57 -22.02 -12.06
C VAL A 326 2.42 -23.46 -12.54
N ASP A 327 3.52 -24.18 -12.76
CA ASP A 327 3.51 -25.59 -13.17
C ASP A 327 3.18 -26.56 -12.00
N GLY A 328 2.84 -26.02 -10.82
CA GLY A 328 2.51 -26.77 -9.61
C GLY A 328 3.73 -27.33 -8.87
N LYS A 329 4.95 -27.08 -9.36
CA LYS A 329 6.19 -27.61 -8.76
C LYS A 329 6.82 -26.64 -7.78
N LYS A 330 7.72 -27.19 -6.97
CA LYS A 330 8.60 -26.45 -6.06
C LYS A 330 9.61 -25.60 -6.84
N VAL A 331 10.04 -24.50 -6.25
CA VAL A 331 11.14 -23.66 -6.76
C VAL A 331 12.47 -24.30 -6.33
N ILE A 332 12.90 -25.34 -7.05
CA ILE A 332 14.13 -26.08 -6.75
C ILE A 332 15.34 -25.46 -7.46
N ASP A 333 15.11 -24.96 -8.66
CA ASP A 333 16.15 -24.39 -9.51
C ASP A 333 16.81 -23.15 -8.87
N SER A 334 18.15 -23.18 -8.80
CA SER A 334 18.92 -22.15 -8.10
C SER A 334 18.90 -20.80 -8.81
N GLU A 335 18.83 -20.79 -10.15
CA GLU A 335 18.75 -19.54 -10.92
C GLU A 335 17.39 -18.87 -10.70
N LYS A 336 16.30 -19.64 -10.68
CA LYS A 336 14.96 -19.14 -10.35
C LYS A 336 14.88 -18.62 -8.92
N GLN A 337 15.50 -19.29 -7.96
CA GLN A 337 15.58 -18.80 -6.58
C GLN A 337 16.35 -17.47 -6.49
N GLU A 338 17.49 -17.36 -7.18
CA GLU A 338 18.27 -16.11 -7.19
C GLU A 338 17.54 -14.97 -7.90
N ALA A 339 16.88 -15.25 -9.03
CA ALA A 339 16.05 -14.28 -9.73
C ALA A 339 14.92 -13.75 -8.83
N LEU A 340 14.21 -14.65 -8.13
CA LEU A 340 13.14 -14.27 -7.20
C LEU A 340 13.69 -13.51 -5.98
N ARG A 341 14.84 -13.94 -5.43
CA ARG A 341 15.53 -13.27 -4.33
C ARG A 341 15.93 -11.85 -4.68
N SER A 342 16.61 -11.67 -5.82
CA SER A 342 17.03 -10.38 -6.33
C SER A 342 15.84 -9.46 -6.57
N ARG A 343 14.77 -10.00 -7.17
CA ARG A 343 13.53 -9.25 -7.39
C ARG A 343 12.87 -8.81 -6.09
N LEU A 344 12.66 -9.71 -5.13
CA LEU A 344 12.08 -9.38 -3.83
C LEU A 344 12.92 -8.32 -3.10
N ARG A 345 14.25 -8.47 -3.07
CA ARG A 345 15.14 -7.46 -2.47
C ARG A 345 14.97 -6.10 -3.13
N SER A 346 15.03 -6.03 -4.46
CA SER A 346 14.90 -4.77 -5.20
C SER A 346 13.55 -4.09 -4.94
N GLU A 347 12.44 -4.85 -4.99
CA GLU A 347 11.10 -4.29 -4.80
C GLU A 347 10.84 -3.88 -3.34
N MET A 348 11.46 -4.54 -2.37
CA MET A 348 11.36 -4.17 -0.96
C MET A 348 12.25 -2.97 -0.61
N LEU A 349 13.45 -2.87 -1.18
CA LEU A 349 14.37 -1.75 -0.95
C LEU A 349 13.91 -0.46 -1.61
N HIS A 350 13.41 -0.58 -2.84
CA HIS A 350 13.09 0.54 -3.72
C HIS A 350 11.65 0.45 -4.21
N SER A 351 10.71 0.18 -3.30
CA SER A 351 9.28 0.03 -3.64
C SER A 351 8.69 1.27 -4.31
N LEU A 352 9.26 2.44 -4.02
CA LEU A 352 8.93 3.72 -4.62
C LEU A 352 10.22 4.49 -4.92
N ARG A 353 10.29 5.11 -6.09
CA ARG A 353 11.48 5.88 -6.51
C ARG A 353 11.17 7.35 -6.41
N VAL A 354 12.09 8.10 -5.83
CA VAL A 354 11.89 9.53 -5.53
C VAL A 354 13.10 10.29 -6.03
N MET A 355 12.86 11.30 -6.85
CA MET A 355 13.89 12.13 -7.46
C MET A 355 13.41 13.57 -7.58
N ILE A 356 14.33 14.53 -7.53
CA ILE A 356 14.03 15.94 -7.84
C ILE A 356 14.82 16.34 -9.08
N VAL A 357 14.13 16.93 -10.04
CA VAL A 357 14.69 17.39 -11.31
C VAL A 357 14.42 18.87 -11.50
N SER A 358 15.24 19.50 -12.34
CA SER A 358 15.00 20.88 -12.79
C SER A 358 14.31 20.84 -14.15
N ARG A 359 13.24 21.64 -14.31
CA ARG A 359 12.49 21.81 -15.56
C ARG A 359 12.54 23.29 -15.95
N GLY A 360 13.61 23.66 -16.67
CA GLY A 360 13.87 25.07 -16.94
C GLY A 360 14.14 25.82 -15.63
N PRO A 361 13.41 26.90 -15.32
CA PRO A 361 13.54 27.61 -14.05
C PRO A 361 12.90 26.88 -12.86
N ASP A 362 12.00 25.93 -13.13
CA ASP A 362 11.18 25.31 -12.09
C ASP A 362 11.81 24.05 -11.52
N THR A 363 11.43 23.70 -10.29
CA THR A 363 11.82 22.44 -9.65
C THR A 363 10.64 21.47 -9.61
N GLU A 364 10.86 20.24 -10.08
CA GLU A 364 9.86 19.17 -10.01
C GLU A 364 10.33 18.02 -9.11
N LEU A 365 9.45 17.57 -8.21
CA LEU A 365 9.58 16.30 -7.51
C LEU A 365 8.86 15.22 -8.31
N LEU A 366 9.57 14.12 -8.56
CA LEU A 366 9.06 12.92 -9.22
C LEU A 366 8.99 11.78 -8.21
N VAL A 367 7.84 11.12 -8.13
CA VAL A 367 7.68 9.85 -7.42
C VAL A 367 7.18 8.80 -8.41
N ALA A 368 7.94 7.73 -8.63
CA ALA A 368 7.53 6.62 -9.48
C ALA A 368 7.07 5.43 -8.63
N ASN A 369 5.87 4.96 -8.93
CA ASN A 369 5.18 3.86 -8.28
C ASN A 369 5.04 2.70 -9.26
N PRO A 370 5.61 1.52 -8.97
CA PRO A 370 5.44 0.36 -9.84
C PRO A 370 3.97 -0.06 -9.86
N VAL A 371 3.45 -0.33 -11.04
CA VAL A 371 2.04 -0.69 -11.24
C VAL A 371 1.92 -2.19 -11.44
N GLU A 372 0.93 -2.79 -10.79
CA GLU A 372 0.53 -4.18 -11.01
C GLU A 372 0.02 -4.41 -12.44
N LEU A 373 -0.07 -5.68 -12.85
CA LEU A 373 -0.78 -6.08 -14.05
C LEU A 373 -2.25 -5.60 -14.08
N SER A 374 -2.88 -5.40 -12.91
CA SER A 374 -4.22 -4.83 -12.78
C SER A 374 -4.29 -3.33 -13.12
N GLY A 375 -3.15 -2.70 -13.41
CA GLY A 375 -3.06 -1.29 -13.69
C GLY A 375 -3.15 -0.41 -12.44
N LYS A 376 -3.00 -0.97 -11.24
CA LYS A 376 -3.03 -0.22 -9.97
C LYS A 376 -1.66 -0.28 -9.28
N GLY A 377 -1.21 0.85 -8.75
CA GLY A 377 0.03 0.92 -7.98
C GLY A 377 -0.24 0.90 -6.47
N ARG A 378 0.84 1.10 -5.70
CA ARG A 378 0.76 1.32 -4.25
C ARG A 378 -0.14 2.51 -3.93
N PRO A 379 -1.07 2.41 -2.98
CA PRO A 379 -2.03 3.47 -2.73
C PRO A 379 -1.45 4.59 -1.84
N ARG A 380 -2.14 5.73 -1.83
CA ARG A 380 -1.84 6.93 -1.00
C ARG A 380 -0.48 7.57 -1.25
N VAL A 381 0.17 7.34 -2.40
CA VAL A 381 1.44 7.98 -2.75
C VAL A 381 1.30 9.50 -2.82
N PHE A 382 0.23 10.01 -3.46
CA PHE A 382 -0.06 11.46 -3.49
C PHE A 382 -0.25 12.05 -2.09
N TYR A 383 -1.01 11.36 -1.23
CA TYR A 383 -1.26 11.79 0.15
C TYR A 383 0.03 11.86 0.97
N ASP A 384 0.85 10.81 0.93
CA ASP A 384 2.11 10.76 1.67
C ASP A 384 3.12 11.80 1.14
N ALA A 385 3.18 12.02 -0.18
CA ALA A 385 4.05 13.02 -0.78
C ALA A 385 3.65 14.45 -0.36
N THR A 386 2.35 14.78 -0.42
CA THR A 386 1.85 16.09 0.03
C THR A 386 2.03 16.28 1.54
N LEU A 387 1.90 15.23 2.35
CA LEU A 387 2.18 15.26 3.79
C LEU A 387 3.65 15.61 4.07
N ALA A 388 4.56 14.96 3.33
CA ALA A 388 5.99 15.19 3.44
C ALA A 388 6.37 16.64 3.10
N LEU A 389 5.82 17.17 2.01
CA LEU A 389 6.07 18.52 1.52
C LEU A 389 5.47 19.58 2.47
N LYS A 390 4.27 19.33 3.00
CA LYS A 390 3.67 20.14 4.07
C LYS A 390 4.57 20.20 5.30
N ALA A 391 5.13 19.08 5.74
CA ALA A 391 6.04 19.03 6.89
C ALA A 391 7.35 19.79 6.67
N LEU A 392 7.76 19.98 5.42
CA LEU A 392 8.91 20.82 5.04
C LEU A 392 8.53 22.29 4.78
N GLY A 393 7.23 22.63 4.79
CA GLY A 393 6.75 23.96 4.47
C GLY A 393 6.88 24.33 2.99
N ILE A 394 6.96 23.34 2.09
CA ILE A 394 7.11 23.55 0.64
C ILE A 394 5.73 23.57 -0.01
N CYS A 395 5.47 24.61 -0.80
CA CYS A 395 4.23 24.75 -1.57
C CYS A 395 4.31 23.97 -2.89
N ILE A 396 3.14 23.53 -3.36
CA ILE A 396 2.98 22.77 -4.61
C ILE A 396 2.09 23.61 -5.53
N PHE A 397 2.60 23.99 -6.70
CA PHE A 397 1.84 24.77 -7.68
C PHE A 397 0.97 23.91 -8.60
N SER A 398 1.42 22.71 -8.90
CA SER A 398 0.63 21.76 -9.67
C SER A 398 1.10 20.35 -9.37
N ALA A 399 0.19 19.40 -9.54
CA ALA A 399 0.52 18.00 -9.41
C ALA A 399 -0.19 17.18 -10.49
N GLU A 400 0.52 16.25 -11.11
CA GLU A 400 -0.01 15.43 -12.19
C GLU A 400 0.36 13.97 -11.94
N ILE A 401 -0.61 13.07 -12.16
CA ILE A 401 -0.39 11.62 -12.11
C ILE A 401 -0.61 11.08 -13.51
N GLY A 402 0.35 10.32 -14.01
CA GLY A 402 0.17 9.59 -15.26
C GLY A 402 0.99 8.34 -15.34
N ARG A 403 0.78 7.61 -16.45
CA ARG A 403 1.37 6.30 -16.66
C ARG A 403 2.52 6.38 -17.63
N GLN A 404 3.58 5.64 -17.35
CA GLN A 404 4.73 5.51 -18.23
C GLN A 404 5.22 4.06 -18.27
N ALA A 405 5.41 3.55 -19.48
CA ALA A 405 6.04 2.26 -19.71
C ALA A 405 7.57 2.41 -19.63
N ALA A 406 8.24 1.57 -18.84
CA ALA A 406 9.70 1.49 -18.80
C ALA A 406 10.15 0.10 -18.32
N SER A 407 11.20 -0.45 -18.95
CA SER A 407 11.86 -1.71 -18.55
C SER A 407 10.88 -2.87 -18.31
N GLU A 408 10.04 -3.17 -19.32
CA GLU A 408 9.01 -4.23 -19.29
C GLU A 408 7.90 -4.04 -18.24
N ARG A 409 7.77 -2.86 -17.63
CA ARG A 409 6.75 -2.58 -16.62
C ARG A 409 6.08 -1.22 -16.78
N GLN A 410 4.89 -1.11 -16.23
CA GLN A 410 4.16 0.15 -16.13
C GLN A 410 4.46 0.83 -14.80
N TRP A 411 4.62 2.14 -14.86
CA TRP A 411 4.85 3.01 -13.71
C TRP A 411 3.78 4.08 -13.67
N GLU A 412 3.30 4.35 -12.46
CA GLU A 412 2.48 5.51 -12.17
C GLU A 412 3.41 6.58 -11.59
N VAL A 413 3.56 7.67 -12.32
CA VAL A 413 4.49 8.74 -12.01
C VAL A 413 3.71 9.94 -11.51
N TYR A 414 4.07 10.38 -10.32
CA TYR A 414 3.56 11.56 -9.66
C TYR A 414 4.56 12.69 -9.85
N ARG A 415 4.11 13.79 -10.46
CA ARG A 415 4.91 14.97 -10.72
C ARG A 415 4.37 16.10 -9.88
N PHE A 416 5.19 16.70 -9.03
CA PHE A 416 4.84 17.86 -8.22
C PHE A 416 5.72 19.02 -8.62
N LEU A 417 5.12 20.09 -9.12
CA LEU A 417 5.80 21.36 -9.36
C LEU A 417 5.93 22.09 -8.02
N LEU A 418 7.16 22.27 -7.56
CA LEU A 418 7.44 22.83 -6.24
C LEU A 418 7.76 24.32 -6.33
N ASP A 419 7.33 25.06 -5.31
CA ASP A 419 7.76 26.44 -5.12
C ASP A 419 9.21 26.54 -4.66
N ASP A 420 9.97 27.45 -5.28
CA ASP A 420 11.34 27.74 -4.91
C ASP A 420 11.40 28.99 -4.03
N SER A 421 11.15 28.78 -2.74
CA SER A 421 11.12 29.87 -1.76
C SER A 421 12.53 30.33 -1.36
N ARG A 422 12.67 31.62 -1.03
CA ARG A 422 13.94 32.17 -0.49
C ARG A 422 14.38 31.51 0.83
N GLU A 423 13.42 31.06 1.63
CA GLU A 423 13.66 30.38 2.91
C GLU A 423 14.17 28.94 2.73
N PHE A 424 13.80 28.31 1.61
CA PHE A 424 14.16 26.93 1.29
C PHE A 424 14.51 26.79 -0.19
N PRO A 425 15.69 27.28 -0.63
CA PRO A 425 16.03 27.32 -2.05
C PRO A 425 16.30 25.90 -2.57
N LEU A 426 15.60 25.51 -3.64
CA LEU A 426 15.70 24.20 -4.28
C LEU A 426 16.54 24.24 -5.56
N ALA A 427 16.51 25.32 -6.34
CA ALA A 427 17.29 25.40 -7.57
C ALA A 427 18.80 25.44 -7.31
N THR A 428 19.22 26.06 -6.20
CA THR A 428 20.65 26.33 -5.92
C THR A 428 21.27 25.44 -4.84
N SER A 429 20.47 24.67 -4.09
CA SER A 429 20.96 23.86 -2.96
C SER A 429 20.72 22.36 -3.15
N PRO A 430 21.75 21.59 -3.55
CA PRO A 430 21.68 20.12 -3.58
C PRO A 430 21.31 19.51 -2.23
N THR A 431 21.75 20.12 -1.13
CA THR A 431 21.44 19.68 0.24
C THR A 431 19.94 19.74 0.52
N ASN A 432 19.27 20.83 0.11
CA ASN A 432 17.82 20.96 0.29
C ASN A 432 17.07 19.95 -0.57
N ARG A 433 17.50 19.72 -1.82
CA ARG A 433 16.93 18.69 -2.70
C ARG A 433 17.03 17.30 -2.05
N ASN A 434 18.20 16.94 -1.53
CA ASN A 434 18.41 15.67 -0.84
C ASN A 434 17.53 15.55 0.41
N ARG A 435 17.37 16.63 1.18
CA ARG A 435 16.47 16.67 2.35
C ARG A 435 15.01 16.42 1.96
N VAL A 436 14.54 16.97 0.85
CA VAL A 436 13.18 16.72 0.34
C VAL A 436 13.03 15.26 -0.09
N VAL A 437 13.96 14.74 -0.90
CA VAL A 437 13.93 13.34 -1.36
C VAL A 437 13.92 12.38 -0.17
N ASP A 438 14.79 12.59 0.81
CA ASP A 438 14.87 11.75 2.03
C ASP A 438 13.57 11.83 2.85
N ARG A 439 13.02 13.03 3.07
CA ARG A 439 11.77 13.20 3.82
C ARG A 439 10.59 12.54 3.11
N VAL A 440 10.44 12.76 1.80
CA VAL A 440 9.37 12.17 0.98
C VAL A 440 9.49 10.64 1.02
N ARG A 441 10.69 10.10 0.80
CA ARG A 441 10.94 8.65 0.86
C ARG A 441 10.59 8.07 2.24
N LYS A 442 11.05 8.69 3.33
CA LYS A 442 10.70 8.27 4.70
C LYS A 442 9.20 8.27 4.95
N THR A 443 8.48 9.27 4.43
CA THR A 443 7.02 9.37 4.55
C THR A 443 6.31 8.23 3.85
N LEU A 444 6.68 8.00 2.59
CA LEU A 444 6.13 6.96 1.73
C LEU A 444 6.39 5.56 2.29
N MET A 445 7.56 5.34 2.88
CA MET A 445 7.96 4.08 3.48
C MET A 445 7.54 3.92 4.95
N GLY A 446 7.05 4.97 5.59
CA GLY A 446 6.63 4.94 6.99
C GLY A 446 7.78 4.84 8.00
N TYR A 447 8.98 5.30 7.65
CA TYR A 447 10.17 5.33 8.53
C TYR A 447 10.15 6.53 9.48
N TYR A 448 9.11 6.61 10.32
CA TYR A 448 9.00 7.65 11.32
C TYR A 448 9.36 7.09 12.71
N ASN A 449 10.40 7.69 13.30
CA ASN A 449 10.66 7.65 14.74
C ASN A 449 9.60 8.46 15.49
#